data_AF-A0A319DZG7-F1
#
_entry.id   AF-A0A319DZG7-F1
#
_cell.length_a   1.000
_cell.length_b   1.000
_cell.length_c   1.000
_cell.angle_alpha   90.00
_cell.angle_beta   90.00
_cell.angle_gamma   90.00
#
_symmetry.space_group_name_H-M   'P 1'
#
loop_
_entity.id
_entity.type
_entity.pdbx_description
1 polymer ?
#
loop_
_entity_poly.entity_id
_entity_poly.type
_entity_poly.pdbx_seq_one_letter_code
_entity_poly.pdbx_strand_id
1 'polypeptide(L)'
;QQLFDQIKQDILKTPGVGYLQYTGIAGKTGHEVAKRLSEERPRKSAQASYNCLDCTLTVKLPTNFQGSIISWMYLELPRAVSDGFLTLDETSELPVRGAARFRKFPAPWQNMFREPTACMIPDAASMPTVVYETGWAEPYEELLQDKSPPSTGNQVKGYLEVWRNGGPAP
;
A
#
# COMPACT_ATOMS: atom_id res chain seq x y z
N GLN A 1 23.50 -3.64 5.79
CA GLN A 1 23.71 -2.28 6.32
C GLN A 1 23.73 -1.23 5.21
N GLN A 2 24.67 -1.31 4.26
CA GLN A 2 24.88 -0.29 3.22
C GLN A 2 23.63 0.08 2.38
N LEU A 3 22.84 -0.89 1.93
CA LEU A 3 21.63 -0.62 1.13
C LEU A 3 20.57 0.17 1.90
N PHE A 4 20.33 -0.17 3.16
CA PHE A 4 19.37 0.53 4.00
C PHE A 4 19.80 1.99 4.20
N ASP A 5 21.06 2.22 4.54
CA ASP A 5 21.58 3.57 4.79
C ASP A 5 21.53 4.42 3.51
N GLN A 6 21.81 3.81 2.35
CA GLN A 6 21.67 4.47 1.05
C GLN A 6 20.23 4.92 0.79
N ILE A 7 19.25 4.01 0.86
CA ILE A 7 17.83 4.33 0.61
C ILE A 7 17.34 5.38 1.61
N LYS A 8 17.77 5.28 2.88
CA LYS A 8 17.45 6.28 3.90
C LYS A 8 17.94 7.67 3.52
N GLN A 9 19.16 7.80 2.99
CA GLN A 9 19.67 9.08 2.50
C GLN A 9 18.89 9.58 1.28
N ASP A 10 18.53 8.69 0.36
CA ASP A 10 17.77 9.06 -0.83
C ASP A 10 16.36 9.57 -0.48
N ILE A 11 15.70 8.95 0.52
CA ILE A 11 14.43 9.42 1.09
C ILE A 11 14.57 10.84 1.66
N LEU A 12 15.64 11.10 2.41
CA LEU A 12 15.85 12.39 3.07
C LEU A 12 16.22 13.50 2.07
N LYS A 13 16.90 13.15 0.97
CA LYS A 13 17.28 14.08 -0.10
C LYS A 13 16.14 14.38 -1.07
N THR A 14 15.13 13.51 -1.16
CA THR A 14 14.01 13.69 -2.09
C THR A 14 13.06 14.79 -1.59
N PRO A 15 12.92 15.92 -2.31
CA PRO A 15 12.08 17.02 -1.86
C PRO A 15 10.59 16.69 -2.06
N GLY A 16 9.79 16.84 -1.02
CA GLY A 16 8.33 16.76 -1.15
C GLY A 16 7.83 15.37 -1.56
N VAL A 17 7.21 15.27 -2.72
CA VAL A 17 6.55 14.05 -3.23
C VAL A 17 7.54 13.28 -4.10
N GLY A 18 7.50 11.96 -4.06
CA GLY A 18 8.38 11.16 -4.89
C GLY A 18 8.10 9.67 -4.83
N TYR A 19 8.74 8.97 -5.76
CA TYR A 19 8.73 7.53 -5.86
C TYR A 19 10.16 7.08 -6.13
N LEU A 20 10.69 6.23 -5.25
CA LEU A 20 12.03 5.66 -5.37
C LEU A 20 11.92 4.16 -5.63
N GLN A 21 12.64 3.66 -6.62
CA GLN A 21 12.61 2.26 -7.04
C GLN A 21 14.02 1.70 -7.10
N TYR A 22 14.20 0.51 -6.55
CA TYR A 22 15.48 -0.20 -6.49
C TYR A 22 15.24 -1.65 -6.91
N THR A 23 15.86 -2.08 -8.00
CA THR A 23 15.67 -3.41 -8.60
C THR A 23 16.86 -4.33 -8.29
N GLY A 24 16.68 -5.64 -8.54
CA GLY A 24 17.75 -6.64 -8.38
C GLY A 24 18.13 -6.93 -6.93
N ILE A 25 17.26 -6.62 -5.97
CA ILE A 25 17.51 -6.87 -4.55
C ILE A 25 17.02 -8.28 -4.21
N ALA A 26 17.91 -9.12 -3.68
CA ALA A 26 17.57 -10.49 -3.28
C ALA A 26 16.43 -10.55 -2.24
N GLY A 27 15.54 -11.55 -2.38
CA GLY A 27 14.32 -11.76 -1.56
C GLY A 27 14.42 -11.37 -0.09
N LYS A 28 15.27 -12.09 0.66
CA LYS A 28 15.43 -11.89 2.11
C LYS A 28 15.97 -10.49 2.45
N THR A 29 16.88 -9.98 1.63
CA THR A 29 17.47 -8.65 1.82
C THR A 29 16.44 -7.56 1.59
N GLY A 30 15.69 -7.64 0.49
CA GLY A 30 14.65 -6.65 0.16
C GLY A 30 13.56 -6.61 1.21
N HIS A 31 13.12 -7.79 1.68
CA HIS A 31 12.17 -7.91 2.78
C HIS A 31 12.63 -7.15 4.04
N GLU A 32 13.84 -7.45 4.52
CA GLU A 32 14.32 -6.88 5.79
C GLU A 32 14.58 -5.37 5.65
N VAL A 33 15.06 -4.91 4.49
CA VAL A 33 15.25 -3.48 4.24
C VAL A 33 13.91 -2.74 4.21
N ALA A 34 12.92 -3.26 3.48
CA ALA A 34 11.59 -2.63 3.41
C ALA A 34 10.91 -2.58 4.79
N LYS A 35 10.96 -3.68 5.53
CA LYS A 35 10.48 -3.75 6.92
C LYS A 35 11.16 -2.72 7.80
N ARG A 36 12.49 -2.62 7.74
CA ARG A 36 13.25 -1.68 8.57
C ARG A 36 12.97 -0.22 8.20
N LEU A 37 12.80 0.10 6.91
CA LEU A 37 12.39 1.44 6.46
C LEU A 37 11.00 1.81 6.97
N SER A 38 10.06 0.86 6.95
CA SER A 38 8.71 1.01 7.50
C SER A 38 8.68 1.20 9.03
N GLU A 39 9.60 0.55 9.75
CA GLU A 39 9.74 0.65 11.21
C GLU A 39 10.45 1.95 11.64
N GLU A 40 11.58 2.31 11.03
CA GLU A 40 12.35 3.52 11.37
C GLU A 40 11.71 4.81 10.84
N ARG A 41 10.92 4.72 9.75
CA ARG A 41 10.29 5.85 9.06
C ARG A 41 11.19 7.09 8.95
N PRO A 42 12.24 7.05 8.11
CA PRO A 42 13.13 8.20 7.89
C PRO A 42 12.38 9.50 7.60
N ARG A 43 11.20 9.37 7.00
CA ARG A 43 10.18 10.42 6.91
C ARG A 43 8.85 9.85 7.36
N LYS A 44 8.08 10.60 8.16
CA LYS A 44 6.84 10.15 8.83
C LYS A 44 5.83 9.49 7.88
N SER A 45 5.73 10.01 6.66
CA SER A 45 4.78 9.55 5.64
C SER A 45 5.35 8.52 4.66
N ALA A 46 6.66 8.26 4.65
CA ALA A 46 7.26 7.33 3.69
C ALA A 46 6.67 5.92 3.87
N GLN A 47 6.30 5.30 2.75
CA GLN A 47 5.76 3.95 2.69
C GLN A 47 6.70 3.08 1.87
N ALA A 48 7.16 1.98 2.45
CA ALA A 48 8.08 1.06 1.81
C ALA A 48 7.35 -0.23 1.41
N SER A 49 7.61 -0.73 0.21
CA SER A 49 7.13 -2.02 -0.27
C SER A 49 8.27 -2.78 -0.94
N TYR A 50 8.19 -4.10 -0.94
CA TYR A 50 9.12 -4.98 -1.61
C TYR A 50 8.39 -6.14 -2.26
N ASN A 51 8.61 -6.32 -3.56
CA ASN A 51 8.12 -7.44 -4.34
C ASN A 51 9.28 -8.44 -4.55
N CYS A 52 9.11 -9.66 -4.03
CA CYS A 52 10.14 -10.68 -4.12
C CYS A 52 10.15 -11.44 -5.45
N LEU A 53 9.14 -11.25 -6.32
CA LEU A 53 9.08 -11.92 -7.61
C LEU A 53 9.90 -11.20 -8.68
N ASP A 54 9.86 -9.87 -8.69
CA ASP A 54 10.64 -9.02 -9.59
C ASP A 54 11.91 -8.45 -8.92
N CYS A 55 12.12 -8.77 -7.64
CA CYS A 55 13.24 -8.29 -6.82
C CYS A 55 13.28 -6.75 -6.69
N THR A 56 12.13 -6.10 -6.59
CA THR A 56 11.99 -4.63 -6.55
C THR A 56 11.57 -4.12 -5.18
N LEU A 57 12.34 -3.18 -4.63
CA LEU A 57 11.97 -2.37 -3.47
C LEU A 57 11.51 -1.00 -3.93
N THR A 58 10.35 -0.57 -3.44
CA THR A 58 9.78 0.74 -3.74
C THR A 58 9.58 1.54 -2.47
N VAL A 59 9.77 2.86 -2.56
CA VAL A 59 9.43 3.80 -1.50
C VAL A 59 8.55 4.89 -2.08
N LYS A 60 7.31 4.94 -1.62
CA LYS A 60 6.35 6.01 -1.91
C LYS A 60 6.55 7.12 -0.87
N LEU A 61 6.68 8.36 -1.34
CA LEU A 61 6.73 9.57 -0.50
C LEU A 61 5.43 10.35 -0.70
N PRO A 62 4.39 10.03 0.08
CA PRO A 62 3.04 10.30 -0.34
C PRO A 62 2.60 11.75 -0.14
N THR A 63 1.62 12.16 -0.93
CA THR A 63 0.96 13.47 -0.88
C THR A 63 -0.22 13.49 0.09
N ASN A 64 -0.70 14.69 0.42
CA ASN A 64 -2.00 14.85 1.08
C ASN A 64 -3.15 14.24 0.25
N PHE A 65 -3.02 14.22 -1.08
CA PHE A 65 -4.00 13.60 -1.96
C PHE A 65 -4.05 12.08 -1.75
N GLN A 66 -2.93 11.39 -1.56
CA GLN A 66 -2.94 9.95 -1.23
C GLN A 66 -3.56 9.68 0.15
N GLY A 67 -3.45 10.61 1.10
CA GLY A 67 -4.19 10.53 2.37
C GLY A 67 -5.71 10.76 2.23
N SER A 68 -6.17 11.39 1.15
CA SER A 68 -7.59 11.74 0.98
C SER A 68 -8.51 10.53 0.85
N ILE A 69 -7.99 9.40 0.36
CA ILE A 69 -8.78 8.16 0.23
C ILE A 69 -9.24 7.63 1.59
N ILE A 70 -8.40 7.75 2.62
CA ILE A 70 -8.73 7.36 3.99
C ILE A 70 -9.84 8.28 4.52
N SER A 71 -9.70 9.59 4.32
CA SER A 71 -10.72 10.57 4.71
C SER A 71 -12.05 10.30 4.01
N TRP A 72 -12.02 10.00 2.71
CA TRP A 72 -13.21 9.63 1.94
C TRP A 72 -13.88 8.38 2.51
N MET A 73 -13.14 7.31 2.81
CA MET A 73 -13.69 6.09 3.42
C MET A 73 -14.36 6.34 4.77
N TYR A 74 -13.73 7.14 5.63
CA TYR A 74 -14.32 7.51 6.92
C TYR A 74 -15.60 8.35 6.80
N LEU A 75 -15.83 9.00 5.65
CA LEU A 75 -17.07 9.72 5.37
C LEU A 75 -18.13 8.83 4.71
N GLU A 76 -17.73 7.93 3.80
CA GLU A 76 -18.68 7.08 3.07
C GLU A 76 -19.25 5.94 3.91
N LEU A 77 -18.50 5.37 4.86
CA LEU A 77 -19.04 4.32 5.73
C LEU A 77 -20.23 4.80 6.58
N PRO A 78 -20.15 5.94 7.30
CA PRO A 78 -21.32 6.49 7.99
C PRO A 78 -22.49 6.84 7.07
N ARG A 79 -22.22 7.30 5.83
CA ARG A 79 -23.28 7.58 4.83
C ARG A 79 -23.98 6.30 4.40
N ALA A 80 -23.22 5.24 4.10
CA ALA A 80 -23.77 3.93 3.77
C ALA A 80 -24.67 3.38 4.89
N VAL A 81 -24.32 3.62 6.16
CA VAL A 81 -25.20 3.30 7.29
C VAL A 81 -26.45 4.16 7.32
N SER A 82 -26.30 5.48 7.16
CA SER A 82 -27.43 6.43 7.15
C SER A 82 -28.43 6.15 6.03
N ASP A 83 -27.95 5.67 4.88
CA ASP A 83 -28.78 5.38 3.70
C ASP A 83 -29.36 3.95 3.74
N GLY A 84 -29.07 3.17 4.80
CA GLY A 84 -29.55 1.81 4.99
C GLY A 84 -28.88 0.76 4.09
N PHE A 85 -27.76 1.11 3.44
CA PHE A 85 -26.98 0.16 2.64
C PHE A 85 -26.18 -0.81 3.51
N LEU A 86 -25.63 -0.31 4.63
CA LEU A 86 -24.98 -1.13 5.67
C LEU A 86 -25.75 -0.98 6.98
N THR A 87 -25.76 -2.05 7.76
CA THR A 87 -26.11 -2.00 9.18
C THR A 87 -24.91 -1.49 10.01
N LEU A 88 -25.20 -1.07 11.24
CA LEU A 88 -24.15 -0.70 12.19
C LEU A 88 -23.22 -1.88 12.48
N ASP A 89 -23.80 -3.09 12.59
CA ASP A 89 -23.06 -4.33 12.85
C ASP A 89 -22.12 -4.66 11.68
N GLU A 90 -22.61 -4.64 10.43
CA GLU A 90 -21.77 -4.85 9.24
C GLU A 90 -20.64 -3.83 9.13
N THR A 91 -20.88 -2.57 9.51
CA THR A 91 -19.84 -1.52 9.47
C THR A 91 -18.76 -1.76 10.53
N SER A 92 -19.14 -2.31 11.68
CA SER A 92 -18.21 -2.64 12.75
C SER A 92 -17.23 -3.77 12.34
N GLU A 93 -17.66 -4.64 11.44
CA GLU A 93 -16.86 -5.74 10.88
C GLU A 93 -15.93 -5.31 9.73
N LEU A 94 -16.01 -4.05 9.27
CA LEU A 94 -15.25 -3.52 8.12
C LEU A 94 -14.26 -2.41 8.53
N PRO A 95 -13.30 -2.67 9.44
CA PRO A 95 -12.39 -1.63 9.88
C PRO A 95 -11.45 -1.19 8.76
N VAL A 96 -11.48 0.12 8.48
CA VAL A 96 -10.55 0.78 7.56
C VAL A 96 -9.22 1.03 8.27
N ARG A 97 -8.12 0.62 7.64
CA ARG A 97 -6.75 0.82 8.14
C ARG A 97 -5.93 1.57 7.11
N GLY A 98 -5.36 2.70 7.52
CA GLY A 98 -4.32 3.40 6.77
C GLY A 98 -2.92 2.92 7.18
N ALA A 99 -1.98 2.91 6.25
CA ALA A 99 -0.58 2.56 6.50
C ALA A 99 -0.38 1.20 7.21
N ALA A 100 -1.24 0.23 6.88
CA ALA A 100 -1.12 -1.16 7.36
C ALA A 100 0.15 -1.81 6.78
N ARG A 101 0.67 -2.85 7.46
CA ARG A 101 1.91 -3.53 7.07
C ARG A 101 1.64 -5.02 6.92
N PHE A 102 1.92 -5.56 5.73
CA PHE A 102 1.76 -6.97 5.44
C PHE A 102 3.12 -7.58 5.11
N ARG A 103 3.45 -8.68 5.80
CA ARG A 103 4.79 -9.31 5.75
C ARG A 103 4.79 -10.83 5.92
N LYS A 104 3.62 -11.44 6.07
CA LYS A 104 3.46 -12.89 6.32
C LYS A 104 2.71 -13.54 5.16
N PHE A 105 3.27 -13.43 3.96
CA PHE A 105 2.68 -14.02 2.77
C PHE A 105 3.10 -15.50 2.63
N PRO A 106 2.25 -16.36 2.05
CA PRO A 106 2.62 -17.75 1.75
C PRO A 106 3.63 -17.81 0.59
N ALA A 107 4.21 -18.99 0.35
CA ALA A 107 5.02 -19.22 -0.84
C ALA A 107 4.20 -19.02 -2.14
N PRO A 108 4.81 -18.52 -3.24
CA PRO A 108 6.22 -18.09 -3.40
C PRO A 108 6.53 -16.67 -2.89
N TRP A 109 5.61 -16.02 -2.18
CA TRP A 109 5.72 -14.63 -1.75
C TRP A 109 6.26 -14.45 -0.33
N GLN A 110 6.89 -15.46 0.25
CA GLN A 110 7.31 -15.45 1.67
C GLN A 110 8.22 -14.29 2.06
N ASN A 111 8.88 -13.65 1.10
CA ASN A 111 9.74 -12.49 1.31
C ASN A 111 9.07 -11.16 0.89
N MET A 112 7.81 -11.17 0.47
CA MET A 112 7.08 -9.94 0.10
C MET A 112 6.83 -9.06 1.33
N PHE A 113 6.87 -7.75 1.12
CA PHE A 113 6.51 -6.75 2.12
C PHE A 113 5.63 -5.69 1.45
N ARG A 114 4.46 -5.38 2.00
CA ARG A 114 3.54 -4.40 1.40
C ARG A 114 3.02 -3.43 2.46
N GLU A 115 3.03 -2.15 2.11
CA GLU A 115 2.36 -1.07 2.85
C GLU A 115 1.35 -0.37 1.94
N PRO A 116 0.09 -0.84 1.90
CA PRO A 116 -0.90 -0.18 1.07
C PRO A 116 -1.30 1.19 1.61
N THR A 117 -1.83 2.02 0.72
CA THR A 117 -2.38 3.33 1.10
C THR A 117 -3.48 3.17 2.15
N ALA A 118 -4.48 2.34 1.85
CA ALA A 118 -5.53 1.94 2.77
C ALA A 118 -5.97 0.50 2.51
N CYS A 119 -6.63 -0.12 3.48
CA CYS A 119 -7.22 -1.45 3.33
C CYS A 119 -8.39 -1.65 4.29
N MET A 120 -9.23 -2.64 3.98
CA MET A 120 -10.25 -3.18 4.88
C MET A 120 -9.87 -4.61 5.26
N ILE A 121 -9.83 -4.87 6.56
CA ILE A 121 -9.46 -6.17 7.11
C ILE A 121 -10.59 -6.60 8.03
N PRO A 122 -11.39 -7.62 7.67
CA PRO A 122 -12.39 -8.16 8.58
C PRO A 122 -11.72 -8.61 9.89
N ASP A 123 -12.39 -8.46 11.04
CA ASP A 123 -11.80 -8.69 12.36
C ASP A 123 -11.19 -10.09 12.54
N ALA A 124 -11.76 -11.10 11.88
CA ALA A 124 -11.26 -12.48 11.92
C ALA A 124 -10.10 -12.77 10.93
N ALA A 125 -9.73 -11.82 10.08
CA ALA A 125 -8.76 -12.02 9.00
C ALA A 125 -7.38 -11.44 9.33
N SER A 126 -6.32 -12.18 8.96
CA SER A 126 -4.94 -11.71 9.09
C SER A 126 -4.42 -10.94 7.87
N MET A 127 -5.22 -10.89 6.80
CA MET A 127 -4.91 -10.28 5.51
C MET A 127 -6.10 -9.42 5.06
N PRO A 128 -5.86 -8.36 4.27
CA PRO A 128 -6.93 -7.48 3.83
C PRO A 128 -7.79 -8.19 2.79
N THR A 129 -9.10 -7.95 2.84
CA THR A 129 -10.04 -8.38 1.80
C THR A 129 -10.12 -7.36 0.68
N VAL A 130 -9.94 -6.08 1.04
CA VAL A 130 -9.91 -4.96 0.09
C VAL A 130 -8.66 -4.14 0.36
N VAL A 131 -7.91 -3.85 -0.70
CA VAL A 131 -6.74 -2.98 -0.69
C VAL A 131 -7.02 -1.80 -1.60
N TYR A 132 -6.65 -0.61 -1.15
CA TYR A 132 -6.77 0.62 -1.90
C TYR A 132 -5.38 1.20 -2.09
N GLU A 133 -5.07 1.47 -3.35
CA GLU A 133 -3.82 2.11 -3.75
C GLU A 133 -4.16 3.38 -4.50
N THR A 134 -3.58 4.48 -4.05
CA THR A 134 -3.65 5.76 -4.76
C THR A 134 -2.28 6.11 -5.27
N GLY A 135 -2.17 6.31 -6.58
CA GLY A 135 -0.96 6.82 -7.20
C GLY A 135 -1.01 8.33 -7.37
N TRP A 136 0.15 8.96 -7.28
CA TRP A 136 0.36 10.35 -7.70
C TRP A 136 1.68 10.50 -8.48
N ALA A 137 2.79 10.05 -7.90
CA ALA A 137 4.12 10.17 -8.51
C ALA A 137 4.62 8.83 -9.11
N GLU A 138 3.89 7.75 -8.84
CA GLU A 138 4.15 6.40 -9.32
C GLU A 138 3.85 6.28 -10.83
N PRO A 139 4.68 5.54 -11.59
CA PRO A 139 4.32 5.13 -12.94
C PRO A 139 3.02 4.32 -12.95
N TYR A 140 2.24 4.43 -14.02
CA TYR A 140 0.95 3.72 -14.14
C TYR A 140 1.14 2.20 -14.09
N GLU A 141 2.17 1.70 -14.77
CA GLU A 141 2.50 0.28 -14.82
C GLU A 141 2.80 -0.30 -13.44
N GLU A 142 3.41 0.49 -12.55
CA GLU A 142 3.68 0.09 -11.17
C GLU A 142 2.38 0.02 -10.34
N LEU A 143 1.44 0.94 -10.56
CA LEU A 143 0.11 0.87 -9.95
C LEU A 143 -0.68 -0.36 -10.45
N LEU A 144 -0.50 -0.75 -11.71
CA LEU A 144 -1.10 -1.98 -12.25
C LEU A 144 -0.54 -3.23 -11.58
N GLN A 145 0.75 -3.25 -11.25
CA GLN A 145 1.37 -4.38 -10.55
C GLN A 145 0.85 -4.53 -9.11
N ASP A 146 0.52 -3.42 -8.46
CA ASP A 146 -0.12 -3.45 -7.13
C ASP A 146 -1.51 -4.11 -7.16
N LYS A 147 -2.17 -4.21 -8.33
CA LYS A 147 -3.45 -4.92 -8.52
C LYS A 147 -3.36 -6.43 -8.42
N SER A 148 -2.15 -6.99 -8.46
CA SER A 148 -1.93 -8.44 -8.47
C SER A 148 -1.39 -8.91 -7.12
N PRO A 149 -2.12 -8.78 -5.99
CA PRO A 149 -1.66 -9.37 -4.76
C PRO A 149 -1.69 -10.90 -4.87
N PRO A 150 -0.85 -11.59 -4.07
CA PRO A 150 -0.91 -13.03 -3.91
C PRO A 150 -2.34 -13.46 -3.59
N SER A 151 -2.93 -14.32 -4.42
CA SER A 151 -4.21 -14.95 -4.12
C SER A 151 -4.05 -15.80 -2.86
N THR A 152 -4.35 -15.26 -1.68
CA THR A 152 -4.34 -16.00 -0.40
C THR A 152 -5.62 -16.82 -0.20
N GLY A 153 -6.31 -17.22 -1.28
CA GLY A 153 -7.57 -17.95 -1.21
C GLY A 153 -8.80 -17.09 -0.95
N ASN A 154 -8.64 -15.83 -0.51
CA ASN A 154 -9.70 -14.83 -0.55
C ASN A 154 -9.46 -13.92 -1.75
N GLN A 155 -10.32 -14.03 -2.76
CA GLN A 155 -10.32 -13.16 -3.94
C GLN A 155 -10.36 -11.70 -3.51
N VAL A 156 -9.45 -10.87 -4.04
CA VAL A 156 -9.68 -9.43 -4.12
C VAL A 156 -10.88 -9.25 -5.05
N LYS A 157 -12.02 -8.82 -4.50
CA LYS A 157 -13.32 -8.78 -5.21
C LYS A 157 -13.62 -7.46 -5.92
N GLY A 158 -12.74 -6.47 -5.87
CA GLY A 158 -12.96 -5.19 -6.53
C GLY A 158 -11.76 -4.26 -6.47
N TYR A 159 -11.69 -3.34 -7.42
CA TYR A 159 -10.65 -2.33 -7.54
C TYR A 159 -11.28 -0.98 -7.90
N LEU A 160 -10.84 0.08 -7.23
CA LEU A 160 -11.30 1.45 -7.47
C LEU A 160 -10.12 2.27 -7.98
N GLU A 161 -10.23 2.76 -9.21
CA GLU A 161 -9.29 3.71 -9.78
C GLU A 161 -9.83 5.13 -9.63
N VAL A 162 -8.99 6.05 -9.13
CA VAL A 162 -9.30 7.48 -9.15
C VAL A 162 -8.18 8.18 -9.90
N TRP A 163 -8.50 8.66 -11.11
CA TRP A 163 -7.55 9.34 -11.99
C TRP A 163 -7.78 10.86 -11.98
N ARG A 164 -6.72 11.61 -12.31
CA ARG A 164 -6.83 13.04 -12.59
C ARG A 164 -7.56 13.24 -13.92
N ASN A 165 -8.52 14.15 -13.93
CA ASN A 165 -9.12 14.65 -15.16
C ASN A 165 -8.04 15.39 -15.99
N GLY A 166 -7.62 14.81 -17.13
CA GLY A 166 -6.72 15.45 -18.10
C GLY A 166 -5.37 14.77 -18.40
N GLY A 167 -5.08 13.59 -17.84
CA GLY A 167 -4.05 12.70 -18.41
C GLY A 167 -4.65 11.82 -19.51
N PRO A 168 -3.87 11.33 -20.50
CA PRO A 168 -4.40 10.36 -21.44
C PRO A 168 -4.83 9.11 -20.66
N ALA A 169 -6.13 8.79 -20.73
CA ALA A 169 -6.60 7.46 -20.38
C ALA A 169 -6.08 6.47 -21.45
N PRO A 170 -5.69 5.24 -21.06
CA PRO A 170 -5.42 4.18 -22.03
C PRO A 170 -6.66 3.81 -22.86
#